data_AF-A0A3N5J0B5-F1
#
_entry.id   AF-A0A3N5J0B5-F1
#
_cell.length_a   1.000
_cell.length_b   1.000
_cell.length_c   1.000
_cell.angle_alpha   90.00
_cell.angle_beta   90.00
_cell.angle_gamma   90.00
#
_symmetry.space_group_name_H-M   'P 1'
#
loop_
_entity.id
_entity.type
_entity.pdbx_description
1 polymer ?
#
loop_
_entity_poly.entity_id
_entity_poly.type
_entity_poly.pdbx_seq_one_letter_code
_entity_poly.pdbx_strand_id
1 'polypeptide(L)'
;MMISWTARHLPLLASLLLAPPLLWAPDGAAEPPPDAAELVRRAMDHWRGQSSRSLMTMTIHRPDWERTMTMESWSKGDELSLVRVIEPKRDA
;
A
#
# COMPACT_ATOMS: atom_id res chain seq x y z
N MET A 1 70.29 26.97 -1.30
CA MET A 1 69.45 26.03 -0.54
C MET A 1 68.04 26.64 -0.51
N MET A 2 67.22 26.32 -1.50
CA MET A 2 65.91 26.95 -1.72
C MET A 2 64.80 25.95 -1.46
N ILE A 3 63.86 26.33 -0.61
CA ILE A 3 62.71 25.52 -0.19
C ILE A 3 61.60 25.73 -1.22
N SER A 4 61.31 24.71 -2.04
CA SER A 4 60.19 24.71 -2.99
C SER A 4 58.93 24.11 -2.33
N TRP A 5 58.10 24.99 -1.77
CA TRP A 5 56.71 24.67 -1.44
C TRP A 5 55.82 25.21 -2.56
N THR A 6 55.42 24.39 -3.52
CA THR A 6 54.20 24.59 -4.32
C THR A 6 53.98 23.38 -5.24
N ALA A 7 52.72 22.98 -5.42
CA ALA A 7 52.24 22.05 -6.46
C ALA A 7 52.21 20.54 -6.14
N ARG A 8 51.58 20.14 -5.02
CA ARG A 8 51.15 18.72 -4.86
C ARG A 8 49.67 18.49 -4.55
N HIS A 9 48.85 19.54 -4.44
CA HIS A 9 47.44 19.39 -4.05
C HIS A 9 46.42 19.91 -5.08
N LEU A 10 46.87 20.38 -6.25
CA LEU A 10 46.01 21.07 -7.21
C LEU A 10 45.05 20.19 -8.05
N PRO A 11 45.23 18.86 -8.27
CA PRO A 11 44.31 18.15 -9.15
C PRO A 11 43.04 17.64 -8.44
N LEU A 12 42.98 17.68 -7.09
CA LEU A 12 41.83 17.10 -6.36
C LEU A 12 40.62 18.05 -6.24
N LEU A 13 40.81 19.36 -6.41
CA LEU A 13 39.71 20.32 -6.35
C LEU A 13 39.04 20.57 -7.72
N ALA A 14 39.70 20.24 -8.83
CA ALA A 14 39.17 20.50 -10.18
C ALA A 14 38.18 19.43 -10.67
N SER A 15 38.20 18.22 -10.09
CA SER A 15 37.33 17.11 -10.53
C SER A 15 35.91 17.15 -9.95
N LEU A 16 35.61 18.09 -9.04
CA LEU A 16 34.28 18.21 -8.42
C LEU A 16 33.35 19.20 -9.15
N LEU A 17 33.84 19.90 -10.17
CA LEU A 17 33.08 20.94 -10.89
C LEU A 17 32.47 20.48 -12.23
N LEU A 18 32.65 19.21 -12.62
CA LEU A 18 32.12 18.66 -13.87
C LEU A 18 31.20 17.44 -13.65
N ALA A 19 30.52 17.36 -12.51
CA ALA A 19 29.38 16.46 -12.37
C ALA A 19 28.15 17.18 -12.97
N PRO A 20 27.50 16.65 -14.02
CA PRO A 20 26.21 17.18 -14.44
C PRO A 20 25.24 17.08 -13.26
N PRO A 21 24.31 18.04 -13.07
CA PRO A 21 23.30 17.92 -12.03
C PRO A 21 22.38 16.76 -12.42
N LEU A 22 22.73 15.54 -12.01
CA LEU A 22 21.91 14.33 -12.05
C LEU A 22 20.71 14.43 -11.08
N LEU A 23 20.49 15.59 -10.46
CA LEU A 23 19.48 15.83 -9.44
C LEU A 23 18.36 16.79 -9.84
N TRP A 24 18.33 17.27 -11.09
CA TRP A 24 17.17 18.01 -11.61
C TRP A 24 16.47 17.16 -12.67
N ALA A 25 15.78 16.12 -12.23
CA ALA A 25 14.68 15.58 -13.03
C ALA A 25 13.51 16.57 -12.88
N PRO A 26 12.89 17.05 -13.96
CA PRO A 26 11.64 17.78 -13.83
C PRO A 26 10.62 16.85 -13.16
N ASP A 27 10.12 17.24 -11.99
CA ASP A 27 9.09 16.57 -11.17
C ASP A 27 7.71 16.44 -11.87
N GLY A 28 7.67 16.53 -13.19
CA GLY A 28 6.47 16.91 -13.94
C GLY A 28 6.11 16.04 -15.14
N ALA A 29 6.78 14.89 -15.34
CA ALA A 29 6.21 13.87 -16.21
C ALA A 29 5.02 13.25 -15.47
N ALA A 30 3.83 13.82 -15.66
CA ALA A 30 2.59 13.24 -15.14
C ALA A 30 2.49 11.81 -15.68
N GLU A 31 2.71 10.84 -14.80
CA GLU A 31 2.47 9.44 -15.13
C GLU A 31 1.01 9.33 -15.54
N PRO A 32 0.69 8.68 -16.67
CA PRO A 32 -0.69 8.51 -17.08
C PRO A 32 -1.46 7.90 -15.91
N PRO A 33 -2.66 8.43 -15.59
CA PRO A 33 -3.41 7.95 -14.45
C PRO A 33 -3.57 6.43 -14.58
N PRO A 34 -3.38 5.69 -13.48
CA PRO A 34 -3.52 4.24 -13.51
C PRO A 34 -4.91 3.87 -14.04
N ASP A 35 -4.96 2.81 -14.86
CA ASP A 35 -6.23 2.30 -15.37
C ASP A 35 -7.18 1.97 -14.20
N ALA A 36 -8.35 2.61 -14.20
CA ALA A 36 -9.33 2.48 -13.14
C ALA A 36 -9.81 1.02 -13.00
N ALA A 37 -9.94 0.29 -14.11
CA ALA A 37 -10.33 -1.11 -14.08
C ALA A 37 -9.26 -1.96 -13.40
N GLU A 38 -7.99 -1.76 -13.76
CA GLU A 38 -6.86 -2.44 -13.14
C GLU A 38 -6.71 -2.12 -11.64
N LEU A 39 -6.94 -0.88 -11.23
CA LEU A 39 -6.93 -0.49 -9.81
C LEU A 39 -7.99 -1.24 -9.01
N VAL A 40 -9.23 -1.25 -9.50
CA VAL A 40 -10.33 -1.98 -8.86
C VAL A 40 -10.01 -3.47 -8.82
N ARG A 41 -9.50 -4.04 -9.92
CA ARG A 41 -9.10 -5.45 -9.98
C ARG A 41 -8.08 -5.79 -8.89
N ARG A 42 -7.00 -5.02 -8.78
CA ARG A 42 -5.98 -5.22 -7.73
C ARG A 42 -6.53 -5.08 -6.32
N ALA A 43 -7.41 -4.11 -6.09
CA ALA A 43 -8.05 -3.93 -4.78
C ALA A 43 -8.93 -5.14 -4.42
N MET A 44 -9.70 -5.65 -5.38
CA MET A 44 -10.56 -6.82 -5.18
C MET A 44 -9.74 -8.11 -4.98
N ASP A 45 -8.67 -8.29 -5.75
CA ASP A 45 -7.74 -9.42 -5.60
C ASP A 45 -7.10 -9.41 -4.21
N HIS A 46 -6.67 -8.23 -3.75
CA HIS A 46 -6.11 -8.07 -2.41
C HIS A 46 -7.13 -8.34 -1.31
N TRP A 47 -8.36 -7.81 -1.46
CA TRP A 47 -9.43 -7.97 -0.47
C TRP A 47 -9.90 -9.43 -0.34
N ARG A 48 -10.03 -10.16 -1.45
CA ARG A 48 -10.47 -11.56 -1.43
C ARG A 48 -9.36 -12.54 -1.05
N GLY A 49 -8.13 -12.28 -1.50
CA GLY A 49 -7.03 -13.23 -1.40
C GLY A 49 -7.34 -14.57 -2.08
N GLN A 50 -6.56 -15.60 -1.78
CA GLN A 50 -6.86 -16.97 -2.23
C GLN A 50 -7.85 -17.68 -1.30
N SER A 51 -7.76 -17.38 -0.01
CA SER A 51 -8.73 -17.81 1.00
C SER A 51 -8.69 -16.84 2.17
N SER A 52 -9.81 -16.71 2.87
CA SER A 52 -9.91 -15.88 4.07
C SER A 52 -10.78 -16.57 5.11
N ARG A 53 -10.45 -16.37 6.39
CA ARG A 53 -11.30 -16.68 7.54
C ARG A 53 -11.32 -15.46 8.44
N SER A 54 -12.51 -15.00 8.79
CA SER A 54 -12.69 -13.78 9.59
C SER A 54 -13.75 -13.99 10.65
N LEU A 55 -13.48 -13.51 11.87
CA LEU A 55 -14.46 -13.36 12.93
C LEU A 55 -14.83 -11.88 13.00
N MET A 56 -16.10 -11.55 12.80
CA MET A 56 -16.59 -10.18 12.69
C MET A 56 -17.81 -9.95 13.58
N THR A 57 -17.86 -8.77 14.21
CA THR A 57 -19.03 -8.28 14.92
C THR A 57 -19.70 -7.20 14.06
N MET A 58 -20.97 -7.40 13.75
CA MET A 58 -21.77 -6.47 12.94
C MET A 58 -22.85 -5.84 13.81
N THR A 59 -22.88 -4.52 13.86
CA THR A 59 -23.94 -3.76 14.52
C THR A 59 -24.80 -3.07 13.46
N ILE A 60 -26.10 -3.31 13.52
CA ILE A 60 -27.09 -2.69 12.64
C ILE A 60 -27.78 -1.58 13.44
N HIS A 61 -27.56 -0.34 12.99
CA HIS A 61 -28.20 0.84 13.57
C HIS A 61 -29.44 1.23 12.75
N ARG A 62 -30.59 1.35 13.41
CA ARG A 62 -31.83 1.92 12.87
C ARG A 62 -32.37 2.96 13.84
N PRO A 63 -33.23 3.91 13.39
CA PRO A 63 -33.74 4.95 14.27
C PRO A 63 -34.51 4.41 15.49
N ASP A 64 -35.14 3.25 15.33
CA ASP A 64 -36.05 2.61 16.28
C ASP A 64 -35.45 1.41 17.02
N TRP A 65 -34.34 0.84 16.54
CA TRP A 65 -33.68 -0.31 17.17
C TRP A 65 -32.21 -0.44 16.80
N GLU A 66 -31.47 -1.17 17.64
CA GLU A 66 -30.10 -1.59 17.38
C GLU A 66 -29.95 -3.09 17.64
N ARG A 67 -29.18 -3.79 16.78
CA ARG A 67 -28.83 -5.20 17.00
C ARG A 67 -27.37 -5.42 16.67
N THR A 68 -26.69 -6.19 17.51
CA THR A 68 -25.31 -6.62 17.30
C THR A 68 -25.25 -8.13 17.14
N MET A 69 -24.50 -8.61 16.15
CA MET A 69 -24.35 -10.03 15.85
C MET A 69 -22.87 -10.37 15.63
N THR A 70 -22.43 -11.50 16.17
CA THR A 70 -21.10 -12.07 15.93
C THR A 70 -21.20 -13.11 14.82
N MET A 71 -20.38 -13.00 13.78
CA MET A 71 -20.37 -13.86 12.61
C MET A 71 -18.96 -14.33 12.29
N GLU A 72 -18.87 -15.56 11.79
CA GLU A 72 -17.65 -16.09 11.21
C GLU A 72 -17.84 -16.27 9.71
N SER A 73 -16.86 -15.82 8.94
CA SER A 73 -16.87 -15.87 7.49
C SER A 73 -15.66 -16.63 6.98
N TRP A 74 -15.88 -17.43 5.94
CA TRP A 74 -14.84 -18.10 5.17
C TRP A 74 -15.04 -17.79 3.68
N SER A 75 -13.95 -17.55 2.98
CA SER A 75 -13.93 -17.48 1.52
C SER A 75 -12.81 -18.34 0.94
N LYS A 76 -13.02 -18.82 -0.28
CA LYS A 76 -11.98 -19.43 -1.12
C LYS A 76 -12.15 -18.87 -2.53
N GLY A 77 -11.25 -17.98 -2.91
CA GLY A 77 -11.32 -17.21 -4.15
C GLY A 77 -12.64 -16.46 -4.30
N ASP A 78 -13.20 -16.55 -5.50
CA ASP A 78 -14.50 -16.01 -5.91
C ASP A 78 -15.61 -17.07 -6.01
N GLU A 79 -15.25 -18.35 -5.96
CA GLU A 79 -16.18 -19.47 -6.15
C GLU A 79 -16.98 -19.82 -4.88
N LEU A 80 -16.33 -19.77 -3.70
CA LEU A 80 -16.92 -20.25 -2.45
C LEU A 80 -16.89 -19.19 -1.35
N SER A 81 -18.04 -18.98 -0.74
CA SER A 81 -18.22 -18.14 0.45
C SER A 81 -19.18 -18.79 1.43
N LEU A 82 -18.83 -18.76 2.72
CA LEU A 82 -19.68 -19.20 3.82
C LEU A 82 -19.67 -18.13 4.91
N VAL A 83 -20.86 -17.79 5.42
CA VAL A 83 -21.02 -16.94 6.59
C VAL A 83 -21.90 -17.67 7.59
N ARG A 84 -21.44 -17.74 8.84
CA ARG A 84 -22.16 -18.36 9.96
C ARG A 84 -22.34 -17.33 11.07
N VAL A 85 -23.59 -17.11 11.46
CA VAL A 85 -23.89 -16.36 12.69
C VAL A 85 -23.55 -17.24 13.90
N ILE A 86 -22.75 -16.70 14.82
CA ILE A 86 -22.40 -17.34 16.09
C ILE A 86 -23.30 -16.81 17.20
N GLU A 87 -23.50 -15.48 17.23
CA GLU A 87 -24.31 -14.81 18.25
C GLU A 87 -25.20 -13.73 17.64
N PRO A 88 -26.40 -13.49 18.21
CA PRO A 88 -27.06 -14.32 19.20
C PRO A 88 -27.46 -15.68 18.60
N LYS A 89 -27.73 -16.69 19.44
CA LYS A 89 -28.29 -17.94 18.95
C LYS A 89 -29.59 -17.63 18.21
N ARG A 90 -29.74 -18.16 17.00
CA ARG A 90 -31.01 -18.10 16.26
C ARG A 90 -32.08 -18.75 17.14
N ASP A 91 -33.12 -17.99 17.48
CA ASP A 91 -34.29 -18.34 18.30
C ASP A 91 -34.17 -19.65 19.09
N ALA A 92 -33.82 -19.54 20.37
CA ALA A 92 -33.90 -20.64 21.33
C ALA A 92 -35.33 -20.82 21.85
#